data_AF-A0A7S3BL14-F1
#
_entry.id   AF-A0A7S3BL14-F1
#
_cell.length_a   1.000
_cell.length_b   1.000
_cell.length_c   1.000
_cell.angle_alpha   90.00
_cell.angle_beta   90.00
_cell.angle_gamma   90.00
#
_symmetry.space_group_name_H-M   'P 1'
#
loop_
_entity.id
_entity.type
_entity.pdbx_description
1 polymer ?
#
loop_
_entity_poly.entity_id
_entity_poly.type
_entity_poly.pdbx_seq_one_letter_code
_entity_poly.pdbx_strand_id
1 'polypeptide(L)'
;EMEEEAKREAQAEAKRVEEAEAKAKREAEETARKEAEEKARREALEQGKKLQEAQMKAAMEAAAKEAEERMAAEMEEAVRKAEAAIEESAVREREKMSRDMARGNYEARAAEDRVNKTRASRASFSDVVEDVLGSVASGSLPAPAYAEADEAPDMDDADPTAPSMSKAASSRVVKEEFFDVTIVRDLPGGTLGIAVDLWDGEVTVGAITTDGPADREGTLIQGDIIRAVEGVVCNTIEEVTEMVIKGSKSLMLSICRRPVTTVLESHVLMKMPSGEWEPFAFRLLSNRNIEYEKLSPPLFSG
;
A
#
# COMPACT_ATOMS: atom_id res chain seq x y z
N GLU A 1 103.23 -20.56 25.66
CA GLU A 1 102.30 -19.41 25.78
C GLU A 1 101.67 -19.06 24.44
N MET A 2 102.39 -18.62 23.42
CA MET A 2 101.77 -18.26 22.11
C MET A 2 100.98 -19.40 21.42
N GLU A 3 101.45 -20.65 21.53
CA GLU A 3 100.73 -21.80 20.93
C GLU A 3 99.45 -22.19 21.70
N GLU A 4 99.39 -21.89 23.00
CA GLU A 4 98.22 -22.16 23.83
C GLU A 4 97.15 -21.08 23.64
N GLU A 5 97.58 -19.83 23.43
CA GLU A 5 96.72 -18.70 23.11
C GLU A 5 96.05 -18.88 21.73
N ALA A 6 96.81 -19.29 20.72
CA ALA A 6 96.27 -19.60 19.39
C ALA A 6 95.23 -20.75 19.41
N LYS A 7 95.43 -21.78 20.25
CA LYS A 7 94.45 -22.87 20.42
C LYS A 7 93.17 -22.42 21.11
N ARG A 8 93.25 -21.49 22.07
CA ARG A 8 92.07 -20.93 22.75
C ARG A 8 91.28 -20.01 21.84
N GLU A 9 91.95 -19.20 21.03
CA GLU A 9 91.29 -18.31 20.06
C GLU A 9 90.57 -19.12 18.97
N ALA A 10 91.22 -20.15 18.41
CA ALA A 10 90.59 -21.06 17.44
C ALA A 10 89.38 -21.82 18.02
N GLN A 11 89.43 -22.25 19.29
CA GLN A 11 88.27 -22.86 19.95
C GLN A 11 87.13 -21.87 20.20
N ALA A 12 87.44 -20.61 20.54
CA ALA A 12 86.43 -19.58 20.75
C ALA A 12 85.75 -19.19 19.42
N GLU A 13 86.50 -19.12 18.34
CA GLU A 13 85.95 -18.86 17.00
C GLU A 13 85.08 -20.03 16.51
N ALA A 14 85.53 -21.27 16.68
CA ALA A 14 84.74 -22.46 16.35
C ALA A 14 83.40 -22.50 17.11
N LYS A 15 83.40 -22.17 18.41
CA LYS A 15 82.17 -22.08 19.20
C LYS A 15 81.24 -20.97 18.72
N ARG A 16 81.77 -19.82 18.32
CA ARG A 16 80.96 -18.71 17.78
C ARG A 16 80.31 -19.06 16.44
N VAL A 17 81.02 -19.80 15.58
CA VAL A 17 80.47 -20.28 14.31
C VAL A 17 79.38 -21.32 14.56
N GLU A 18 79.60 -22.27 15.46
CA GLU A 18 78.61 -23.30 15.81
C GLU A 18 77.35 -22.69 16.46
N GLU A 19 77.51 -21.69 17.33
CA GLU A 19 76.39 -20.96 17.95
C GLU A 19 75.62 -20.12 16.93
N ALA A 20 76.31 -19.48 15.99
CA ALA A 20 75.69 -18.72 14.90
C ALA A 20 74.90 -19.63 13.94
N GLU A 21 75.44 -20.81 13.60
CA GLU A 21 74.76 -21.79 12.76
C GLU A 21 73.54 -22.40 13.46
N ALA A 22 73.67 -22.74 14.75
CA ALA A 22 72.56 -23.22 15.56
C ALA A 22 71.43 -22.18 15.70
N LYS A 23 71.79 -20.90 15.83
CA LYS A 23 70.82 -19.79 15.87
C LYS A 23 70.13 -19.60 14.53
N ALA A 24 70.87 -19.58 13.42
CA ALA A 24 70.31 -19.46 12.08
C ALA A 24 69.34 -20.62 11.76
N LYS A 25 69.68 -21.85 12.19
CA LYS A 25 68.80 -23.02 12.00
C LYS A 25 67.49 -22.91 12.79
N ARG A 26 67.54 -22.41 14.03
CA ARG A 26 66.34 -22.20 14.85
C ARG A 26 65.44 -21.09 14.30
N GLU A 27 66.03 -20.00 13.84
CA GLU A 27 65.27 -18.90 13.23
C GLU A 27 64.60 -19.36 11.92
N ALA A 28 65.28 -20.15 11.09
CA ALA A 28 64.70 -20.72 9.86
C ALA A 28 63.58 -21.74 10.14
N GLU A 29 63.70 -22.55 11.21
CA GLU A 29 62.65 -23.49 11.60
C GLU A 29 61.43 -22.77 12.18
N GLU A 30 61.64 -21.70 12.95
CA GLU A 30 60.55 -20.90 13.53
C GLU A 30 59.78 -20.13 12.46
N THR A 31 60.45 -19.56 11.45
CA THR A 31 59.79 -18.88 10.33
C THR A 31 59.00 -19.86 9.47
N ALA A 32 59.58 -21.02 9.13
CA ALA A 32 58.89 -22.07 8.39
C ALA A 32 57.65 -22.59 9.13
N ARG A 33 57.72 -22.72 10.47
CA ARG A 33 56.59 -23.12 11.29
C ARG A 33 55.48 -22.05 11.32
N LYS A 34 55.84 -20.76 11.46
CA LYS A 34 54.86 -19.65 11.46
C LYS A 34 54.15 -19.53 10.11
N GLU A 35 54.88 -19.66 9.00
CA GLU A 35 54.27 -19.62 7.66
C GLU A 35 53.33 -20.81 7.42
N ALA A 36 53.71 -22.01 7.87
CA ALA A 36 52.85 -23.19 7.77
C ALA A 36 51.56 -23.05 8.61
N GLU A 37 51.68 -22.51 9.84
CA GLU A 37 50.54 -22.27 10.72
C GLU A 37 49.59 -21.20 10.16
N GLU A 38 50.14 -20.09 9.63
CA GLU A 38 49.32 -19.04 9.04
C GLU A 38 48.59 -19.54 7.78
N LYS A 39 49.27 -20.33 6.94
CA LYS A 39 48.64 -20.94 5.76
C LYS A 39 47.50 -21.88 6.15
N ALA A 40 47.71 -22.76 7.13
CA ALA A 40 46.67 -23.65 7.63
C ALA A 40 45.48 -22.87 8.22
N ARG A 41 45.73 -21.76 8.93
CA ARG A 41 44.67 -20.90 9.47
C ARG A 41 43.85 -20.22 8.37
N ARG A 42 44.49 -19.73 7.31
CA ARG A 42 43.80 -19.12 6.16
C ARG A 42 42.93 -20.14 5.42
N GLU A 43 43.44 -21.34 5.18
CA GLU A 43 42.68 -22.42 4.53
C GLU A 43 41.48 -22.86 5.38
N ALA A 44 41.63 -22.99 6.70
CA ALA A 44 40.53 -23.32 7.60
C ALA A 44 39.44 -22.23 7.63
N LEU A 45 39.81 -20.95 7.58
CA LEU A 45 38.87 -19.84 7.56
C LEU A 45 38.11 -19.79 6.22
N GLU A 46 38.80 -20.03 5.11
CA GLU A 46 38.16 -20.10 3.79
C GLU A 46 37.18 -21.29 3.69
N GLN A 47 37.56 -22.46 4.19
CA GLN A 47 36.65 -23.61 4.29
C GLN A 47 35.45 -23.32 5.20
N GLY A 48 35.67 -22.65 6.34
CA GLY A 48 34.60 -22.22 7.23
C GLY A 48 33.61 -21.28 6.54
N LYS A 49 34.10 -20.30 5.78
CA LYS A 49 33.25 -19.40 4.98
C LYS A 49 32.45 -20.14 3.91
N LYS A 50 33.09 -21.05 3.17
CA LYS A 50 32.41 -21.87 2.14
C LYS A 50 31.31 -22.74 2.74
N LEU A 51 31.55 -23.33 3.92
CA LEU A 51 30.55 -24.12 4.64
C LEU A 51 29.39 -23.25 5.14
N GLN A 52 29.67 -22.07 5.68
CA GLN A 52 28.63 -21.12 6.11
C GLN A 52 27.79 -20.64 4.92
N GLU A 53 28.42 -20.31 3.80
CA GLU A 53 27.73 -19.89 2.58
C GLU A 53 26.86 -21.02 2.01
N ALA A 54 27.37 -22.25 1.97
CA ALA A 54 26.59 -23.41 1.55
C ALA A 54 25.40 -23.70 2.48
N GLN A 55 25.58 -23.57 3.80
CA GLN A 55 24.51 -23.71 4.78
C GLN A 55 23.45 -22.61 4.64
N MET A 56 23.87 -21.35 4.46
CA MET A 56 22.95 -20.23 4.26
C MET A 56 22.15 -20.38 2.97
N LYS A 57 22.81 -20.82 1.88
CA LYS A 57 22.15 -21.08 0.60
C LYS A 57 21.12 -22.21 0.72
N ALA A 58 21.48 -23.32 1.36
CA ALA A 58 20.56 -24.44 1.59
C ALA A 58 19.36 -24.04 2.47
N ALA A 59 19.59 -23.23 3.51
CA ALA A 59 18.52 -22.72 4.37
C ALA A 59 17.59 -21.77 3.60
N MET A 60 18.13 -20.89 2.76
CA MET A 60 17.34 -19.97 1.93
C MET A 60 16.50 -20.72 0.89
N GLU A 61 17.05 -21.75 0.26
CA GLU A 61 16.32 -22.60 -0.69
C GLU A 61 15.20 -23.39 0.00
N ALA A 62 15.45 -23.95 1.19
CA ALA A 62 14.43 -24.63 1.99
C ALA A 62 13.31 -23.67 2.41
N ALA A 63 13.65 -22.45 2.85
CA ALA A 63 12.68 -21.42 3.23
C ALA A 63 11.87 -20.93 2.02
N ALA A 64 12.50 -20.76 0.85
CA ALA A 64 11.82 -20.40 -0.39
C ALA A 64 10.81 -21.47 -0.81
N LYS A 65 11.19 -22.75 -0.73
CA LYS A 65 10.29 -23.87 -1.03
C LYS A 65 9.12 -23.95 -0.06
N GLU A 66 9.35 -23.74 1.23
CA GLU A 66 8.28 -23.72 2.23
C GLU A 66 7.32 -22.54 2.01
N ALA A 67 7.84 -21.37 1.65
CA ALA A 67 7.02 -20.20 1.33
C ALA A 67 6.18 -20.43 0.06
N GLU A 68 6.74 -21.06 -0.96
CA GLU A 68 6.02 -21.42 -2.19
C GLU A 68 4.89 -22.41 -1.90
N GLU A 69 5.14 -23.44 -1.09
CA GLU A 69 4.13 -24.43 -0.70
C GLU A 69 3.00 -23.79 0.12
N ARG A 70 3.33 -22.86 1.03
CA ARG A 70 2.31 -22.08 1.78
C ARG A 70 1.47 -21.19 0.87
N MET A 71 2.10 -20.49 -0.07
CA MET A 71 1.36 -19.66 -1.04
C MET A 71 0.47 -20.51 -1.95
N ALA A 72 0.94 -21.68 -2.38
CA ALA A 72 0.13 -22.60 -3.18
C ALA A 72 -1.09 -23.10 -2.41
N ALA A 73 -0.93 -23.49 -1.14
CA ALA A 73 -2.03 -23.92 -0.28
C ALA A 73 -3.05 -22.79 -0.02
N GLU A 74 -2.56 -21.56 0.23
CA GLU A 74 -3.42 -20.39 0.41
C GLU A 74 -4.19 -20.05 -0.87
N MET A 75 -3.54 -20.13 -2.04
CA MET A 75 -4.19 -19.91 -3.32
C MET A 75 -5.26 -20.98 -3.61
N GLU A 76 -5.02 -22.24 -3.28
CA GLU A 76 -6.02 -23.30 -3.42
C GLU A 76 -7.24 -23.07 -2.50
N GLU A 77 -7.00 -22.64 -1.26
CA GLU A 77 -8.09 -22.29 -0.34
C GLU A 77 -8.90 -21.08 -0.84
N ALA A 78 -8.22 -20.06 -1.36
CA ALA A 78 -8.86 -18.89 -1.95
C ALA A 78 -9.73 -19.24 -3.16
N VAL A 79 -9.24 -20.12 -4.05
CA VAL A 79 -10.01 -20.63 -5.18
C VAL A 79 -11.25 -21.40 -4.70
N ARG A 80 -11.10 -22.29 -3.70
CA ARG A 80 -12.23 -23.03 -3.12
C ARG A 80 -13.28 -22.10 -2.52
N LYS A 81 -12.86 -21.04 -1.82
CA LYS A 81 -13.78 -20.02 -1.28
C LYS A 81 -14.48 -19.22 -2.38
N ALA A 82 -13.76 -18.86 -3.44
CA ALA A 82 -14.33 -18.14 -4.58
C ALA A 82 -15.38 -18.99 -5.32
N GLU A 83 -15.09 -20.26 -5.57
CA GLU A 83 -16.04 -21.19 -6.20
C GLU A 83 -17.31 -21.36 -5.36
N ALA A 84 -17.17 -21.55 -4.04
CA ALA A 84 -18.31 -21.64 -3.13
C ALA A 84 -19.16 -20.36 -3.12
N ALA A 85 -18.53 -19.18 -3.16
CA ALA A 85 -19.23 -17.90 -3.23
C ALA A 85 -19.99 -17.72 -4.57
N ILE A 86 -19.41 -18.18 -5.68
CA ILE A 86 -20.07 -18.19 -6.99
C ILE A 86 -21.29 -19.10 -6.95
N GLU A 87 -21.17 -20.32 -6.42
CA GLU A 87 -22.29 -21.25 -6.31
C GLU A 87 -23.40 -20.71 -5.40
N GLU A 88 -23.04 -20.12 -4.25
CA GLU A 88 -24.02 -19.48 -3.37
C GLU A 88 -24.74 -18.31 -4.07
N SER A 89 -24.00 -17.49 -4.83
CA SER A 89 -24.59 -16.40 -5.61
C SER A 89 -25.57 -16.93 -6.67
N ALA A 90 -25.23 -18.02 -7.35
CA ALA A 90 -26.09 -18.66 -8.35
C ALA A 90 -27.37 -19.25 -7.73
N VAL A 91 -27.28 -19.82 -6.53
CA VAL A 91 -28.46 -20.30 -5.78
C VAL A 91 -29.37 -19.12 -5.42
N ARG A 92 -28.81 -18.03 -4.86
CA ARG A 92 -29.58 -16.83 -4.52
C ARG A 92 -30.26 -16.23 -5.76
N GLU A 93 -29.59 -16.21 -6.91
CA GLU A 93 -30.20 -15.73 -8.15
C GLU A 93 -31.33 -16.64 -8.65
N ARG A 94 -31.16 -17.97 -8.57
CA ARG A 94 -32.24 -18.91 -8.92
C ARG A 94 -33.45 -18.76 -8.00
N GLU A 95 -33.24 -18.59 -6.69
CA GLU A 95 -34.33 -18.32 -5.75
C GLU A 95 -35.02 -16.99 -6.04
N LYS A 96 -34.24 -15.94 -6.37
CA LYS A 96 -34.79 -14.64 -6.76
C LYS A 96 -35.64 -14.77 -8.03
N MET A 97 -35.14 -15.43 -9.08
CA MET A 97 -35.89 -15.69 -10.30
C MET A 97 -37.17 -16.50 -10.05
N SER A 98 -37.11 -17.51 -9.18
CA SER A 98 -38.28 -18.30 -8.79
C SER A 98 -39.34 -17.44 -8.08
N ARG A 99 -38.91 -16.57 -7.18
CA ARG A 99 -39.80 -15.63 -6.46
C ARG A 99 -40.45 -14.63 -7.42
N ASP A 100 -39.69 -14.09 -8.37
CA ASP A 100 -40.19 -13.13 -9.35
C ASP A 100 -41.20 -13.78 -10.32
N MET A 101 -40.96 -15.02 -10.75
CA MET A 101 -41.92 -15.79 -11.55
C MET A 101 -43.22 -16.10 -10.78
N ALA A 102 -43.11 -16.44 -9.50
CA ALA A 102 -44.28 -16.66 -8.64
C ALA A 102 -45.12 -15.38 -8.47
N ARG A 103 -44.46 -14.21 -8.35
CA ARG A 103 -45.13 -12.91 -8.28
C ARG A 103 -45.86 -12.56 -9.58
N GLY A 104 -45.23 -12.78 -10.74
CA GLY A 104 -45.86 -12.55 -12.03
C GLY A 104 -47.14 -13.37 -12.23
N ASN A 105 -47.15 -14.64 -11.80
CA ASN A 105 -48.34 -15.49 -11.85
C ASN A 105 -49.47 -15.01 -10.93
N TYR A 106 -49.14 -14.42 -9.77
CA TYR A 106 -50.12 -13.86 -8.85
C TYR A 106 -50.75 -12.57 -9.42
N GLU A 107 -49.93 -11.71 -10.02
CA GLU A 107 -50.39 -10.47 -10.67
C GLU A 107 -51.23 -10.77 -11.93
N ALA A 108 -50.88 -11.79 -12.71
CA ALA A 108 -51.67 -12.25 -13.85
C ALA A 108 -53.06 -12.76 -13.42
N ARG A 109 -53.15 -13.58 -12.37
CA ARG A 109 -54.43 -14.04 -11.81
C ARG A 109 -55.27 -12.89 -11.24
N ALA A 110 -54.65 -11.96 -10.53
CA ALA A 110 -55.35 -10.79 -10.01
C ALA A 110 -55.88 -9.87 -11.13
N ALA A 111 -55.17 -9.79 -12.27
CA ALA A 111 -55.63 -9.08 -13.45
C ALA A 111 -56.82 -9.79 -14.13
N GLU A 112 -56.78 -11.11 -14.26
CA GLU A 112 -57.91 -11.90 -14.78
C GLU A 112 -59.16 -11.77 -13.90
N ASP A 113 -59.01 -11.79 -12.57
CA ASP A 113 -60.12 -11.56 -11.64
C ASP A 113 -60.70 -10.15 -11.78
N ARG A 114 -59.86 -9.13 -12.02
CA ARG A 114 -60.35 -7.77 -12.31
C ARG A 114 -61.16 -7.75 -13.61
N VAL A 115 -60.64 -8.32 -14.69
CA VAL A 115 -61.33 -8.36 -16.00
C VAL A 115 -62.66 -9.11 -15.91
N ASN A 116 -62.69 -10.25 -15.21
CA ASN A 116 -63.93 -11.01 -14.99
C ASN A 116 -64.94 -10.24 -14.14
N LYS A 117 -64.49 -9.49 -13.12
CA LYS A 117 -65.36 -8.64 -12.31
C LYS A 117 -65.94 -7.46 -13.11
N THR A 118 -65.17 -6.83 -14.01
CA THR A 118 -65.67 -5.79 -14.92
C THR A 118 -66.62 -6.34 -15.98
N ARG A 119 -66.46 -7.61 -16.38
CA ARG A 119 -67.36 -8.28 -17.32
C ARG A 119 -68.68 -8.70 -16.66
N ALA A 120 -68.64 -9.13 -15.40
CA ALA A 120 -69.84 -9.45 -14.61
C ALA A 120 -70.69 -8.20 -14.30
N SER A 121 -70.07 -7.06 -14.02
CA SER A 121 -70.79 -5.79 -13.81
C SER A 121 -71.33 -5.13 -15.08
N ARG A 122 -70.87 -5.56 -16.26
CA ARG A 122 -71.39 -5.13 -17.57
C ARG A 122 -72.51 -6.03 -18.09
N ALA A 123 -72.67 -7.24 -17.53
CA ALA A 123 -73.79 -8.14 -17.80
C ALA A 123 -75.05 -7.81 -16.96
N SER A 124 -74.94 -6.92 -15.97
CA SER A 124 -76.05 -6.44 -15.14
C SER A 124 -76.51 -5.03 -15.47
N PHE A 125 -76.11 -4.49 -16.64
CA PHE A 125 -76.41 -3.11 -17.05
C PHE A 125 -76.85 -3.04 -18.54
N SER A 126 -77.60 -4.05 -18.99
CA SER A 126 -78.23 -4.05 -20.33
C SER A 126 -79.75 -3.98 -20.26
N ASP A 127 -80.31 -3.57 -19.13
CA ASP A 127 -81.70 -3.16 -19.00
C ASP A 127 -81.69 -1.84 -18.25
N VAL A 128 -82.52 -0.89 -18.69
CA VAL A 128 -82.66 0.50 -18.22
C VAL A 128 -81.93 1.55 -19.09
N VAL A 129 -82.65 1.89 -20.17
CA VAL A 129 -82.90 3.24 -20.71
C VAL A 129 -81.97 3.72 -21.84
N GLU A 130 -82.41 3.38 -23.06
CA GLU A 130 -82.58 4.36 -24.13
C GLU A 130 -83.57 5.45 -23.68
N ASP A 131 -83.22 6.69 -23.99
CA ASP A 131 -84.08 7.71 -24.59
C ASP A 131 -84.14 9.07 -23.88
N VAL A 132 -84.25 10.10 -24.72
CA VAL A 132 -84.62 11.50 -24.50
C VAL A 132 -83.51 12.57 -24.53
N LEU A 133 -83.23 12.99 -25.79
CA LEU A 133 -83.15 14.38 -26.32
C LEU A 133 -82.09 15.34 -25.72
N GLY A 134 -81.37 16.18 -26.47
CA GLY A 134 -81.49 16.65 -27.84
C GLY A 134 -81.09 18.14 -27.89
N SER A 135 -80.15 18.48 -28.80
CA SER A 135 -79.97 19.77 -29.49
C SER A 135 -79.87 21.09 -28.69
N VAL A 136 -78.71 21.78 -28.73
CA VAL A 136 -78.46 23.02 -29.51
C VAL A 136 -77.03 23.56 -29.32
N ALA A 137 -76.57 24.30 -30.32
CA ALA A 137 -75.20 24.75 -30.57
C ALA A 137 -74.76 26.04 -29.83
N SER A 138 -73.45 26.31 -29.96
CA SER A 138 -72.74 27.61 -29.99
C SER A 138 -71.89 28.02 -28.78
N GLY A 139 -70.71 28.58 -29.07
CA GLY A 139 -69.80 29.29 -28.16
C GLY A 139 -68.50 28.53 -27.84
N SER A 140 -67.53 28.48 -28.75
CA SER A 140 -66.38 29.41 -28.86
C SER A 140 -65.53 29.56 -27.60
N LEU A 141 -64.26 29.13 -27.73
CA LEU A 141 -63.16 29.07 -26.76
C LEU A 141 -62.84 30.42 -26.09
N PRO A 142 -62.24 30.38 -24.89
CA PRO A 142 -60.84 30.82 -24.84
C PRO A 142 -59.94 29.99 -23.90
N ALA A 143 -58.66 29.94 -24.27
CA ALA A 143 -57.54 29.46 -23.45
C ALA A 143 -56.97 30.61 -22.60
N PRO A 144 -56.39 30.35 -21.41
CA PRO A 144 -55.48 31.29 -20.78
C PRO A 144 -54.02 30.86 -21.00
N ALA A 145 -53.29 31.73 -21.69
CA ALA A 145 -51.83 31.79 -21.68
C ALA A 145 -51.38 32.67 -20.50
N TYR A 146 -50.33 32.25 -19.82
CA TYR A 146 -49.75 32.94 -18.68
C TYR A 146 -48.42 33.56 -19.08
N ALA A 147 -48.25 34.83 -18.67
CA ALA A 147 -47.02 35.53 -18.33
C ALA A 147 -46.02 35.90 -19.44
N GLU A 148 -46.04 37.19 -19.78
CA GLU A 148 -44.84 37.97 -20.11
C GLU A 148 -44.43 38.81 -18.89
N ALA A 149 -43.13 38.84 -18.59
CA ALA A 149 -42.43 40.03 -18.11
C ALA A 149 -40.93 39.83 -18.31
N ASP A 150 -40.38 40.60 -19.26
CA ASP A 150 -38.97 40.89 -19.49
C ASP A 150 -38.30 41.48 -18.23
N GLU A 151 -37.08 41.03 -17.93
CA GLU A 151 -35.97 41.91 -17.54
C GLU A 151 -34.63 41.15 -17.61
N ALA A 152 -33.81 41.48 -18.61
CA ALA A 152 -32.42 41.05 -18.70
C ALA A 152 -31.55 41.89 -17.74
N PRO A 153 -30.43 41.32 -17.27
CA PRO A 153 -29.17 42.01 -17.48
C PRO A 153 -28.08 41.10 -18.06
N ASP A 154 -27.26 41.72 -18.90
CA ASP A 154 -26.04 41.21 -19.52
C ASP A 154 -25.12 40.47 -18.54
N MET A 155 -24.72 39.24 -18.87
CA MET A 155 -23.46 38.63 -18.41
C MET A 155 -22.86 37.68 -19.45
N ASP A 156 -21.74 38.16 -20.00
CA ASP A 156 -20.55 37.48 -20.51
C ASP A 156 -20.68 36.05 -21.07
N ASP A 157 -20.43 35.95 -22.39
CA ASP A 157 -20.00 34.75 -23.10
C ASP A 157 -18.81 34.07 -22.39
N ALA A 158 -19.09 32.94 -21.71
CA ALA A 158 -18.09 31.95 -21.34
C ALA A 158 -18.61 30.55 -21.65
N ASP A 159 -18.11 30.01 -22.76
CA ASP A 159 -18.25 28.62 -23.20
C ASP A 159 -17.90 27.62 -22.06
N PRO A 160 -18.83 26.78 -21.57
CA PRO A 160 -18.57 25.84 -20.47
C PRO A 160 -17.87 24.54 -20.92
N THR A 161 -17.35 24.48 -22.15
CA THR A 161 -16.80 23.22 -22.71
C THR A 161 -15.27 23.14 -22.74
N ALA A 162 -14.56 24.10 -22.13
CA ALA A 162 -13.10 24.06 -22.01
C ALA A 162 -12.68 23.70 -20.57
N PRO A 163 -11.96 22.58 -20.33
CA PRO A 163 -11.32 22.36 -19.05
C PRO A 163 -10.23 23.43 -18.86
N SER A 164 -10.55 24.44 -18.05
CA SER A 164 -9.59 25.43 -17.59
C SER A 164 -8.53 24.74 -16.74
N MET A 165 -7.43 24.35 -17.39
CA MET A 165 -6.19 23.95 -16.75
C MET A 165 -5.51 25.20 -16.16
N SER A 166 -6.14 25.75 -15.12
CA SER A 166 -5.46 26.67 -14.22
C SER A 166 -4.36 25.87 -13.55
N LYS A 167 -3.14 26.03 -14.06
CA LYS A 167 -1.92 25.44 -13.54
C LYS A 167 -1.83 25.80 -12.06
N ALA A 168 -2.21 24.85 -11.20
CA ALA A 168 -2.09 24.97 -9.76
C ALA A 168 -0.60 24.90 -9.41
N ALA A 169 0.13 25.98 -9.68
CA ALA A 169 1.40 26.26 -9.03
C ALA A 169 1.08 26.67 -7.58
N SER A 170 0.66 25.69 -6.79
CA SER A 170 0.59 25.84 -5.34
C SER A 170 2.00 25.69 -4.80
N SER A 171 2.80 26.74 -4.88
CA SER A 171 3.94 26.96 -3.97
C SER A 171 3.44 27.42 -2.58
N ARG A 172 2.30 26.85 -2.15
CA ARG A 172 1.74 27.10 -0.83
C ARG A 172 2.63 26.35 0.14
N VAL A 173 3.50 27.10 0.82
CA VAL A 173 4.44 26.62 1.84
C VAL A 173 3.74 25.57 2.71
N VAL A 174 4.04 24.32 2.41
CA VAL A 174 3.62 23.11 3.12
C VAL A 174 4.31 23.21 4.48
N LYS A 175 3.59 23.68 5.52
CA LYS A 175 4.14 23.69 6.88
C LYS A 175 4.25 22.25 7.33
N GLU A 176 5.45 21.70 7.23
CA GLU A 176 5.80 20.43 7.84
C GLU A 176 5.66 20.55 9.37
N GLU A 177 4.93 19.61 9.97
CA GLU A 177 4.75 19.53 11.41
C GLU A 177 5.81 18.61 11.99
N PHE A 178 6.65 19.15 12.87
CA PHE A 178 7.66 18.39 13.58
C PHE A 178 7.22 18.16 15.03
N PHE A 179 7.22 16.91 15.46
CA PHE A 179 6.90 16.56 16.83
C PHE A 179 7.65 15.28 17.24
N ASP A 180 7.91 15.18 18.54
CA ASP A 180 8.56 14.02 19.13
C ASP A 180 7.52 13.09 19.73
N VAL A 181 7.62 11.80 19.40
CA VAL A 181 6.72 10.74 19.84
C VAL A 181 7.48 9.77 20.72
N THR A 182 6.99 9.53 21.93
CA THR A 182 7.60 8.55 22.85
C THR A 182 6.77 7.28 22.87
N ILE A 183 7.33 6.19 22.33
CA ILE A 183 6.66 4.89 22.27
C ILE A 183 7.26 3.96 23.33
N VAL A 184 6.38 3.37 24.14
CA VAL A 184 6.77 2.39 25.17
C VAL A 184 6.52 0.98 24.66
N ARG A 185 7.58 0.18 24.63
CA ARG A 185 7.53 -1.24 24.24
C ARG A 185 7.02 -2.12 25.37
N ASP A 186 6.42 -3.25 24.99
CA ASP A 186 6.05 -4.29 25.95
C ASP A 186 7.28 -4.97 26.55
N LEU A 187 8.29 -5.25 25.72
CA LEU A 187 9.50 -5.97 26.08
C LEU A 187 10.76 -5.18 25.68
N PRO A 188 11.81 -5.17 26.51
CA PRO A 188 13.10 -4.59 26.13
C PRO A 188 13.70 -5.39 24.95
N GLY A 189 14.02 -4.71 23.85
CA GLY A 189 14.45 -5.34 22.60
C GLY A 189 13.31 -5.87 21.71
N GLY A 190 12.04 -5.61 22.07
CA GLY A 190 10.89 -5.94 21.24
C GLY A 190 10.70 -4.99 20.04
N THR A 191 9.83 -5.37 19.11
CA THR A 191 9.47 -4.54 17.96
C THR A 191 8.55 -3.39 18.40
N LEU A 192 8.55 -2.29 17.63
CA LEU A 192 7.62 -1.17 17.85
C LEU A 192 6.25 -1.40 17.17
N GLY A 193 6.13 -2.43 16.32
CA GLY A 193 4.94 -2.65 15.50
C GLY A 193 4.82 -1.66 14.34
N ILE A 194 5.95 -1.24 13.77
CA ILE A 194 6.02 -0.30 12.64
C ILE A 194 6.81 -0.98 11.52
N ALA A 195 6.26 -0.98 10.31
CA ALA A 195 7.00 -1.28 9.10
C ALA A 195 7.58 0.02 8.53
N VAL A 196 8.87 0.01 8.28
CA VAL A 196 9.62 1.18 7.78
C VAL A 196 9.83 1.01 6.27
N ASP A 197 9.63 2.07 5.50
CA ASP A 197 9.77 2.10 4.04
C ASP A 197 10.65 3.26 3.60
N LEU A 198 11.25 3.17 2.41
CA LEU A 198 12.06 4.23 1.82
C LEU A 198 11.27 4.92 0.72
N TRP A 199 10.95 6.19 0.92
CA TRP A 199 10.21 6.98 -0.07
C TRP A 199 10.88 8.32 -0.30
N ASP A 200 11.17 8.64 -1.57
CA ASP A 200 11.82 9.90 -1.96
C ASP A 200 13.17 10.15 -1.25
N GLY A 201 13.90 9.06 -0.95
CA GLY A 201 15.17 9.12 -0.22
C GLY A 201 15.04 9.35 1.28
N GLU A 202 13.82 9.40 1.82
CA GLU A 202 13.53 9.56 3.24
C GLU A 202 12.91 8.30 3.84
N VAL A 203 13.16 8.09 5.13
CA VAL A 203 12.64 6.95 5.88
C VAL A 203 11.23 7.27 6.38
N THR A 204 10.25 6.46 5.98
CA THR A 204 8.83 6.69 6.26
C THR A 204 8.16 5.51 6.95
N VAL A 205 7.06 5.78 7.65
CA VAL A 205 6.18 4.77 8.23
C VAL A 205 5.34 4.15 7.10
N GLY A 206 5.72 2.94 6.69
CA GLY A 206 5.05 2.18 5.63
C GLY A 206 3.76 1.52 6.09
N ALA A 207 3.74 0.93 7.29
CA ALA A 207 2.55 0.34 7.90
C ALA A 207 2.67 0.30 9.42
N ILE A 208 1.53 0.26 10.11
CA ILE A 208 1.46 0.11 11.57
C ILE A 208 0.74 -1.22 11.86
N THR A 209 1.33 -2.04 12.72
CA THR A 209 0.75 -3.31 13.14
C THR A 209 -0.37 -3.03 14.15
N THR A 210 -1.57 -3.53 13.85
CA THR A 210 -2.72 -3.48 14.76
C THR A 210 -2.37 -4.13 16.10
N ASP A 211 -2.77 -3.50 17.20
CA ASP A 211 -2.44 -3.91 18.58
C ASP A 211 -0.94 -3.82 18.95
N GLY A 212 -0.11 -3.22 18.09
CA GLY A 212 1.31 -2.98 18.36
C GLY A 212 1.56 -1.82 19.33
N PRO A 213 2.78 -1.69 19.89
CA PRO A 213 3.16 -0.55 20.73
C PRO A 213 2.93 0.81 20.08
N ALA A 214 3.20 0.94 18.78
CA ALA A 214 2.96 2.17 18.01
C ALA A 214 1.47 2.46 17.79
N ASP A 215 0.65 1.44 17.58
CA ASP A 215 -0.81 1.58 17.40
C ASP A 215 -1.51 1.99 18.69
N ARG A 216 -1.09 1.41 19.84
CA ARG A 216 -1.62 1.78 21.16
C ARG A 216 -1.25 3.20 21.58
N GLU A 217 -0.11 3.69 21.11
CA GLU A 217 0.31 5.07 21.32
C GLU A 217 -0.52 6.01 20.44
N GLY A 218 -0.79 5.60 19.19
CA GLY A 218 -1.80 6.21 18.32
C GLY A 218 -1.43 7.57 17.75
N THR A 219 -0.23 8.09 18.02
CA THR A 219 0.22 9.39 17.48
C THR A 219 0.85 9.21 16.10
N LEU A 220 1.47 8.06 15.83
CA LEU A 220 2.03 7.73 14.52
C LEU A 220 0.94 7.36 13.51
N ILE A 221 1.12 7.80 12.26
CA ILE A 221 0.27 7.40 11.14
C ILE A 221 1.12 6.93 9.95
N GLN A 222 0.48 6.20 9.04
CA GLN A 222 1.09 5.80 7.78
C GLN A 222 1.48 7.03 6.94
N GLY A 223 2.72 7.07 6.46
CA GLY A 223 3.29 8.17 5.69
C GLY A 223 4.03 9.23 6.50
N ASP A 224 4.12 9.08 7.82
CA ASP A 224 4.99 9.92 8.65
C ASP A 224 6.47 9.68 8.34
N ILE A 225 7.29 10.74 8.33
CA ILE A 225 8.73 10.66 8.06
C ILE A 225 9.48 10.58 9.39
N ILE A 226 10.34 9.57 9.53
CA ILE A 226 11.19 9.37 10.72
C ILE A 226 12.52 10.09 10.47
N ARG A 227 12.77 11.20 11.19
CA ARG A 227 14.03 11.94 11.07
C ARG A 227 15.09 11.50 12.06
N ALA A 228 14.69 11.17 13.28
CA ALA A 228 15.63 10.77 14.32
C ALA A 228 15.01 9.76 15.29
N VAL A 229 15.87 8.94 15.88
CA VAL A 229 15.55 7.99 16.96
C VAL A 229 16.45 8.33 18.14
N GLU A 230 15.89 8.62 19.31
CA GLU A 230 16.63 9.03 20.52
C GLU A 230 17.54 10.25 20.29
N GLY A 231 17.14 11.16 19.41
CA GLY A 231 17.93 12.34 19.03
C GLY A 231 19.07 12.06 18.05
N VAL A 232 19.25 10.80 17.60
CA VAL A 232 20.20 10.46 16.53
C VAL A 232 19.48 10.54 15.19
N VAL A 233 19.96 11.40 14.30
CA VAL A 233 19.42 11.54 12.95
C VAL A 233 19.70 10.26 12.17
N CYS A 234 18.66 9.70 11.55
CA CYS A 234 18.75 8.49 10.74
C CYS A 234 18.33 8.81 9.31
N ASN A 235 19.13 8.40 8.34
CA ASN A 235 18.84 8.59 6.91
C ASN A 235 18.51 7.29 6.19
N THR A 236 18.84 6.14 6.79
CA THR A 236 18.59 4.82 6.20
C THR A 236 17.71 3.95 7.08
N ILE A 237 17.07 2.96 6.47
CA ILE A 237 16.21 1.99 7.17
C ILE A 237 17.05 1.19 8.17
N GLU A 238 18.29 0.84 7.81
CA GLU A 238 19.20 0.07 8.64
C GLU A 238 19.57 0.84 9.91
N GLU A 239 19.87 2.13 9.81
CA GLU A 239 20.17 3.00 10.96
C GLU A 239 18.99 3.09 11.91
N VAL A 240 17.77 3.33 11.39
CA VAL A 240 16.55 3.36 12.21
C VAL A 240 16.36 2.01 12.89
N THR A 241 16.48 0.91 12.15
CA THR A 241 16.26 -0.45 12.68
C THR A 241 17.29 -0.79 13.76
N GLU A 242 18.57 -0.47 13.55
CA GLU A 242 19.61 -0.68 14.56
C GLU A 242 19.39 0.16 15.82
N MET A 243 19.03 1.44 15.68
CA MET A 243 18.75 2.32 16.81
C MET A 243 17.53 1.86 17.59
N VAL A 244 16.50 1.37 16.88
CA VAL A 244 15.33 0.75 17.47
C VAL A 244 15.77 -0.51 18.24
N ILE A 245 16.53 -1.44 17.64
CA ILE A 245 16.96 -2.69 18.32
C ILE A 245 17.83 -2.40 19.55
N LYS A 246 18.78 -1.46 19.46
CA LYS A 246 19.67 -1.04 20.57
C LYS A 246 18.96 -0.17 21.61
N GLY A 247 17.81 0.39 21.23
CA GLY A 247 17.04 1.34 22.01
C GLY A 247 16.46 0.77 23.31
N SER A 248 16.13 1.67 24.22
CA SER A 248 15.56 1.31 25.52
C SER A 248 14.09 0.88 25.41
N LYS A 249 13.44 0.62 26.55
CA LYS A 249 12.02 0.27 26.58
C LYS A 249 11.12 1.43 26.12
N SER A 250 11.52 2.67 26.40
CA SER A 250 10.91 3.88 25.86
C SER A 250 11.79 4.41 24.74
N LEU A 251 11.22 4.60 23.55
CA LEU A 251 11.91 5.16 22.41
C LEU A 251 11.27 6.48 22.00
N MET A 252 12.09 7.52 21.88
CA MET A 252 11.67 8.81 21.34
C MET A 252 11.96 8.86 19.83
N LEU A 253 10.94 9.06 19.01
CA LEU A 253 11.03 9.23 17.57
C LEU A 253 10.74 10.69 17.23
N SER A 254 11.64 11.35 16.52
CA SER A 254 11.37 12.67 15.96
C SER A 254 10.74 12.51 14.59
N ILE A 255 9.48 12.89 14.49
CA ILE A 255 8.63 12.70 13.32
C ILE A 255 8.44 14.03 12.59
N CYS A 256 8.45 13.95 11.26
CA CYS A 256 8.02 15.02 10.37
C CYS A 256 6.76 14.56 9.62
N ARG A 257 5.65 15.26 9.85
CA ARG A 257 4.39 15.02 9.15
C ARG A 257 4.18 16.09 8.09
N ARG A 258 4.11 15.64 6.83
CA ARG A 258 3.74 16.51 5.71
C ARG A 258 2.21 16.65 5.66
N PRO A 259 1.67 17.87 5.60
CA PRO A 259 0.23 18.07 5.47
C PRO A 259 -0.24 17.51 4.14
N VAL A 260 -1.41 16.87 4.19
CA VAL A 260 -2.04 16.25 3.03
C VAL A 260 -2.41 17.34 2.03
N THR A 261 -1.87 17.25 0.81
CA THR A 261 -2.20 18.17 -0.29
C THR A 261 -3.30 17.58 -1.16
N THR A 262 -4.22 18.43 -1.63
CA THR A 262 -5.19 18.03 -2.65
C THR A 262 -4.49 17.97 -3.99
N VAL A 263 -4.30 16.75 -4.52
CA VAL A 263 -3.64 16.51 -5.80
C VAL A 263 -4.59 16.72 -6.95
N LEU A 264 -5.82 16.23 -6.80
CA LEU A 264 -6.85 16.33 -7.81
C LEU A 264 -8.18 16.57 -7.12
N GLU A 265 -8.87 17.62 -7.52
CA GLU A 265 -10.27 17.82 -7.18
C GLU A 265 -11.03 17.93 -8.49
N SER A 266 -11.99 17.04 -8.70
CA SER A 266 -12.85 17.11 -9.86
C SER A 266 -14.29 16.82 -9.48
N HIS A 267 -15.15 17.57 -10.13
CA HIS A 267 -16.56 17.67 -9.84
C HIS A 267 -17.28 16.95 -10.96
N VAL A 268 -18.04 15.92 -10.61
CA VAL A 268 -18.76 15.06 -11.53
C VAL A 268 -20.21 15.01 -11.10
N LEU A 269 -21.15 15.02 -12.04
CA LEU A 269 -22.56 14.81 -11.74
C LEU A 269 -22.83 13.31 -11.69
N MET A 270 -23.42 12.81 -10.61
CA MET A 270 -23.80 11.40 -10.47
C MET A 270 -25.32 11.28 -10.41
N LYS A 271 -25.86 10.34 -11.19
CA LYS A 271 -27.30 10.07 -11.18
C LYS A 271 -27.63 9.17 -9.99
N MET A 272 -28.42 9.69 -9.06
CA MET A 272 -28.85 8.96 -7.87
C MET A 272 -29.94 7.93 -8.21
N PRO A 273 -30.19 6.93 -7.33
CA PRO A 273 -31.28 5.98 -7.51
C PRO A 273 -32.66 6.64 -7.57
N SER A 274 -32.81 7.85 -7.01
CA SER A 274 -34.01 8.70 -7.12
C SER A 274 -34.24 9.25 -8.52
N GLY A 275 -33.24 9.18 -9.40
CA GLY A 275 -33.27 9.73 -10.76
C GLY A 275 -32.73 11.15 -10.90
N GLU A 276 -32.45 11.83 -9.78
CA GLU A 276 -31.87 13.17 -9.74
C GLU A 276 -30.36 13.14 -9.97
N TRP A 277 -29.82 14.16 -10.64
CA TRP A 277 -28.39 14.34 -10.85
C TRP A 277 -27.84 15.22 -9.74
N GLU A 278 -26.98 14.65 -8.90
CA GLU A 278 -26.35 15.37 -7.78
C GLU A 278 -24.87 15.65 -8.09
N PRO A 279 -24.36 16.85 -7.75
CA PRO A 279 -22.95 17.16 -7.85
C PRO A 279 -22.16 16.36 -6.81
N PHE A 280 -21.16 15.63 -7.30
CA PHE A 280 -20.23 14.84 -6.51
C PHE A 280 -18.81 15.34 -6.73
N ALA A 281 -18.11 15.70 -5.67
CA ALA A 281 -16.70 16.05 -5.75
C ALA A 281 -15.84 14.84 -5.36
N PHE A 282 -14.98 14.38 -6.27
CA PHE A 282 -13.91 13.46 -5.92
C PHE A 282 -12.65 14.26 -5.64
N ARG A 283 -12.07 14.02 -4.46
CA ARG A 283 -10.81 14.63 -4.03
C ARG A 283 -9.78 13.54 -3.85
N LEU A 284 -8.75 13.56 -4.67
CA LEU A 284 -7.53 12.79 -4.46
C LEU A 284 -6.63 13.60 -3.53
N LEU A 285 -6.46 13.08 -2.32
CA LEU A 285 -5.61 13.65 -1.30
C LEU A 285 -4.31 12.85 -1.26
N SER A 286 -3.16 13.52 -1.25
CA SER A 286 -1.85 12.88 -1.11
C SER A 286 -1.00 13.63 -0.10
N ASN A 287 -0.50 12.88 0.87
CA ASN A 287 0.62 13.21 1.74
C ASN A 287 1.98 12.93 1.07
N ARG A 288 1.99 12.36 -0.14
CA ARG A 288 3.19 12.06 -0.93
C ARG A 288 3.33 13.04 -2.08
N ASN A 289 4.58 13.36 -2.42
CA ASN A 289 4.90 14.15 -3.61
C ASN A 289 4.52 13.33 -4.85
N ILE A 290 3.59 13.84 -5.67
CA ILE A 290 3.18 13.19 -6.91
C ILE A 290 3.74 14.00 -8.07
N GLU A 291 4.77 13.47 -8.71
CA GLU A 291 5.37 14.08 -9.89
C GLU A 291 4.64 13.57 -11.14
N TYR A 292 4.15 14.50 -11.96
CA TYR A 292 3.54 14.18 -13.25
C TYR A 292 4.55 14.48 -14.36
N GLU A 293 5.14 13.43 -14.92
CA GLU A 293 5.93 13.56 -16.15
C GLU A 293 5.03 13.39 -17.38
N LYS A 294 4.94 14.44 -18.20
CA LYS A 294 4.19 14.39 -19.46
C LYS A 294 5.04 13.68 -20.52
N LEU A 295 4.84 12.38 -20.68
CA LEU A 295 5.67 11.53 -21.55
C LEU A 295 5.59 11.83 -23.07
N SER A 296 4.65 12.66 -23.56
CA SER A 296 4.71 13.31 -24.89
C SER A 296 3.50 14.24 -25.10
N PRO A 297 3.59 15.24 -25.99
CA PRO A 297 2.42 16.01 -26.41
C PRO A 297 1.44 15.14 -27.22
N PRO A 298 0.11 15.36 -27.10
CA PRO A 298 -0.86 14.67 -27.93
C PRO A 298 -0.60 15.01 -29.40
N LEU A 299 -0.26 14.01 -30.20
CA LEU A 299 -0.19 14.15 -31.66
C LEU A 299 -1.62 14.28 -32.17
N PHE A 300 -2.01 15.52 -32.50
CA PHE A 300 -3.28 15.79 -33.17
C PHE A 300 -3.12 15.40 -34.64
N SER A 301 -3.62 14.24 -35.04
CA SER A 301 -3.81 13.92 -36.46
C SER A 301 -5.08 14.62 -36.92
N GLY A 302 -4.92 15.76 -37.59
CA GLY A 302 -5.99 16.39 -38.37
C GLY A 302 -6.35 15.59 -39.62
#